data_AF-A0A3P2REN4-F1
#
_entry.id   AF-A0A3P2REN4-F1
#
_cell.length_a   1.000
_cell.length_b   1.000
_cell.length_c   1.000
_cell.angle_alpha   90.00
_cell.angle_beta   90.00
_cell.angle_gamma   90.00
#
_symmetry.space_group_name_H-M   'P 1'
#
loop_
_entity.id
_entity.type
_entity.pdbx_description
1 polymer ?
#
loop_
_entity_poly.entity_id
_entity_poly.type
_entity_poly.pdbx_seq_one_letter_code
_entity_poly.pdbx_strand_id
1 'polypeptide(L)'
;MVDYFDEESIFLGLVELIFCVFSIVYLMKLKAFDLELEKYVDTSNPFRVMSYNNNQAWWFILGMFVITIVAVGIVALGFVHAYKGVVITYIGILCIVVTINGWILIKLFILIKNPILRSAIILILCGAGYMTYQTKN
;
A
#
# COMPACT_ATOMS: atom_id res chain seq x y z
N MET A 1 -15.30 -19.07 -25.67
CA MET A 1 -15.54 -17.90 -24.81
C MET A 1 -15.26 -18.17 -23.33
N VAL A 2 -15.12 -19.43 -22.90
CA VAL A 2 -14.82 -19.78 -21.50
C VAL A 2 -13.31 -19.74 -21.21
N ASP A 3 -12.45 -20.11 -22.17
CA ASP A 3 -10.99 -20.23 -21.92
C ASP A 3 -10.25 -18.88 -21.72
N TYR A 4 -10.69 -17.79 -22.37
CA TYR A 4 -10.02 -16.49 -22.27
C TYR A 4 -10.22 -15.82 -20.89
N PHE A 5 -11.31 -16.16 -20.19
CA PHE A 5 -11.67 -15.55 -18.91
C PHE A 5 -10.91 -16.16 -17.72
N ASP A 6 -10.50 -17.44 -17.84
CA ASP A 6 -9.70 -18.10 -16.79
C ASP A 6 -8.25 -17.62 -16.80
N GLU A 7 -7.62 -17.42 -17.96
CA GLU A 7 -6.24 -16.95 -18.04
C GLU A 7 -6.04 -15.55 -17.44
N GLU A 8 -6.93 -14.60 -17.74
CA GLU A 8 -6.85 -13.24 -17.17
C GLU A 8 -7.10 -13.24 -15.65
N SER A 9 -8.02 -14.07 -15.17
CA SER A 9 -8.31 -14.20 -13.73
C SER A 9 -7.12 -14.79 -12.97
N ILE A 10 -6.46 -15.79 -13.55
CA ILE A 10 -5.23 -16.40 -13.01
C ILE A 10 -4.09 -15.37 -13.03
N PHE A 11 -3.94 -14.60 -14.10
CA PHE A 11 -2.93 -13.55 -14.19
C PHE A 11 -3.12 -12.47 -13.11
N LEU A 12 -4.36 -11.98 -12.92
CA LEU A 12 -4.67 -11.00 -11.88
C LEU A 12 -4.40 -11.57 -10.47
N GLY A 13 -4.76 -12.84 -10.24
CA GLY A 13 -4.46 -13.54 -8.99
C GLY A 13 -2.95 -13.68 -8.72
N LEU A 14 -2.15 -13.96 -9.76
CA LEU A 14 -0.69 -14.01 -9.65
C LEU A 14 -0.08 -12.64 -9.36
N VAL A 15 -0.55 -11.58 -10.02
CA VAL A 15 -0.12 -10.21 -9.78
C VAL A 15 -0.41 -9.81 -8.33
N GLU A 16 -1.62 -10.10 -7.83
CA GLU A 16 -1.98 -9.85 -6.44
C GLU A 16 -1.10 -10.65 -5.47
N LEU A 17 -0.82 -11.93 -5.76
CA LEU A 17 0.01 -12.76 -4.91
C LEU A 17 1.44 -12.21 -4.81
N ILE A 18 2.04 -11.80 -5.94
CA ILE A 18 3.36 -11.17 -5.97
C ILE A 18 3.34 -9.85 -5.19
N PHE A 19 2.31 -9.02 -5.41
CA PHE A 19 2.12 -7.77 -4.70
C PHE A 19 1.99 -7.98 -3.18
N CYS A 20 1.27 -9.01 -2.77
CA CYS A 20 1.05 -9.38 -1.37
C CYS A 20 2.37 -9.81 -0.70
N VAL A 21 3.15 -10.68 -1.37
CA VAL A 21 4.49 -11.07 -0.89
C VAL A 21 5.41 -9.86 -0.75
N PHE A 22 5.47 -8.99 -1.77
CA PHE A 22 6.28 -7.78 -1.74
C PHE A 22 5.86 -6.84 -0.60
N SER A 23 4.55 -6.64 -0.41
CA SER A 23 3.98 -5.81 0.64
C SER A 23 4.27 -6.35 2.04
N ILE A 24 4.23 -7.67 2.24
CA ILE A 24 4.61 -8.30 3.51
C ILE A 24 6.11 -8.10 3.79
N VAL A 25 6.98 -8.28 2.80
CA VAL A 25 8.42 -8.03 2.96
C VAL A 25 8.69 -6.57 3.29
N TYR A 26 8.00 -5.66 2.61
CA TYR A 26 8.06 -4.23 2.88
C TYR A 26 7.64 -3.90 4.32
N LEU A 27 6.51 -4.46 4.78
CA LEU A 27 6.00 -4.32 6.15
C LEU A 27 7.00 -4.81 7.20
N MET A 28 7.64 -5.95 6.97
CA MET A 28 8.66 -6.48 7.88
C MET A 28 9.87 -5.54 7.99
N LYS A 29 10.34 -5.00 6.86
CA LYS A 29 11.45 -4.04 6.85
C LYS A 29 11.08 -2.72 7.53
N LEU A 30 9.86 -2.22 7.29
CA LEU A 30 9.36 -1.00 7.93
C LEU A 30 9.29 -1.16 9.44
N LYS A 31 8.79 -2.31 9.93
CA LYS A 31 8.75 -2.62 11.36
C LYS A 31 10.14 -2.71 11.99
N ALA A 32 11.09 -3.34 11.31
CA ALA A 32 12.47 -3.42 11.79
C ALA A 32 13.10 -2.03 11.91
N PHE A 33 12.89 -1.17 10.92
CA PHE A 33 13.34 0.22 10.96
C PHE A 33 12.70 1.05 12.07
N ASP A 34 11.38 0.91 12.30
CA ASP A 34 10.67 1.60 13.39
C ASP A 34 11.24 1.20 14.77
N LEU A 35 11.55 -0.09 14.96
CA LEU A 35 12.21 -0.57 16.18
C LEU A 35 13.66 -0.07 16.34
N GLU A 36 14.39 0.10 15.24
CA GLU A 36 15.73 0.72 15.27
C GLU A 36 15.64 2.20 15.64
N LEU A 37 14.69 2.94 15.07
CA LEU A 37 14.45 4.34 15.42
C LEU A 37 14.12 4.50 16.91
N GLU A 38 13.25 3.62 17.46
CA GLU A 38 12.89 3.63 18.88
C GLU A 38 14.11 3.41 19.81
N LYS A 39 15.08 2.61 19.37
CA LYS A 39 16.27 2.26 20.18
C LYS A 39 17.41 3.26 20.08
N TYR A 40 17.63 3.83 18.89
CA TYR A 40 18.87 4.54 18.58
C TYR A 40 18.69 6.02 18.28
N VAL A 41 17.46 6.49 18.05
CA VAL A 41 17.20 7.87 17.66
C VAL A 41 16.32 8.54 18.69
N ASP A 42 16.79 9.67 19.20
CA ASP A 42 15.95 10.56 19.99
C ASP A 42 14.82 11.11 19.10
N THR A 43 13.60 10.63 19.37
CA THR A 43 12.38 10.96 18.63
C THR A 43 11.84 12.35 18.95
N SER A 44 12.50 13.13 19.82
CA SER A 44 12.17 14.53 20.08
C SER A 44 12.44 15.44 18.86
N ASN A 45 13.38 15.07 17.99
CA ASN A 45 13.75 15.87 16.84
C ASN A 45 13.34 15.21 15.51
N PRO A 46 12.36 15.78 14.78
CA PRO A 46 11.85 15.20 13.54
C PRO A 46 12.88 15.14 12.42
N PHE A 47 13.82 16.08 12.35
CA PHE A 47 14.87 16.04 11.33
C PHE A 47 15.80 14.85 11.54
N ARG A 48 16.14 14.51 12.79
CA ARG A 48 16.99 13.34 13.09
C ARG A 48 16.32 12.04 12.70
N VAL A 49 15.02 11.89 12.95
CA VAL A 49 14.26 10.71 12.55
C VAL A 49 14.23 10.58 11.02
N MET A 50 14.00 11.68 10.32
CA MET A 50 13.87 11.69 8.86
C MET A 50 15.21 11.55 8.13
N SER A 51 16.30 12.04 8.71
CA SER A 51 17.66 11.93 8.15
C SER A 51 18.44 10.69 8.60
N TYR A 52 17.85 9.87 9.48
CA TYR A 52 18.52 8.69 10.00
C TYR A 52 18.85 7.69 8.89
N ASN A 53 20.04 7.08 9.01
CA ASN A 53 20.56 6.05 8.11
C ASN A 53 20.40 6.39 6.62
N ASN A 54 20.97 7.52 6.18
CA ASN A 54 20.90 7.98 4.78
C ASN A 54 19.46 8.19 4.27
N ASN A 55 18.66 8.94 5.05
CA ASN A 55 17.27 9.29 4.69
C ASN A 55 16.37 8.06 4.49
N GLN A 56 16.62 6.96 5.22
CA GLN A 56 15.87 5.71 5.04
C GLN A 56 14.36 5.88 5.29
N ALA A 57 13.97 6.77 6.21
CA ALA A 57 12.59 7.13 6.45
C ALA A 57 11.88 7.65 5.18
N TRP A 58 12.55 8.46 4.37
CA TRP A 58 12.02 8.96 3.11
C TRP A 58 11.82 7.86 2.07
N TRP A 59 12.71 6.87 2.03
CA TRP A 59 12.57 5.70 1.17
C TRP A 59 11.36 4.84 1.55
N PHE A 60 11.08 4.68 2.84
CA PHE A 60 9.86 4.02 3.30
C PHE A 60 8.61 4.84 2.93
N ILE A 61 8.63 6.15 3.13
CA ILE A 61 7.50 7.01 2.71
C ILE A 61 7.23 6.90 1.21
N LEU A 62 8.28 6.92 0.38
CA LEU A 62 8.15 6.74 -1.07
C LEU A 62 7.65 5.34 -1.42
N GLY A 63 8.15 4.30 -0.76
CA GLY A 63 7.68 2.93 -0.92
C GLY A 63 6.20 2.77 -0.59
N MET A 64 5.74 3.39 0.51
CA MET A 64 4.32 3.45 0.89
C MET A 64 3.44 4.07 -0.19
N PHE A 65 3.90 5.17 -0.77
CA PHE A 65 3.19 5.85 -1.83
C PHE A 65 3.05 4.96 -3.08
N VAL A 66 4.14 4.31 -3.50
CA VAL A 66 4.13 3.39 -4.64
C VAL A 66 3.22 2.18 -4.39
N ILE A 67 3.31 1.55 -3.22
CA ILE A 67 2.46 0.41 -2.83
C ILE A 67 0.97 0.80 -2.90
N THR A 68 0.64 2.01 -2.43
CA THR A 68 -0.74 2.52 -2.46
C THR A 68 -1.23 2.73 -3.90
N ILE A 69 -0.41 3.33 -4.78
CA ILE A 69 -0.76 3.51 -6.20
C ILE A 69 -1.00 2.16 -6.87
N VAL A 70 -0.11 1.19 -6.64
CA VAL A 70 -0.21 -0.15 -7.24
C VAL A 70 -1.46 -0.86 -6.73
N ALA A 71 -1.75 -0.83 -5.42
CA ALA A 71 -2.96 -1.41 -4.84
C ALA A 71 -4.24 -0.82 -5.46
N VAL A 72 -4.31 0.51 -5.59
CA VAL A 72 -5.44 1.19 -6.25
C VAL A 72 -5.54 0.79 -7.72
N GLY A 73 -4.41 0.67 -8.42
CA GLY A 73 -4.34 0.21 -9.81
C GLY A 73 -4.90 -1.20 -9.99
N ILE A 74 -4.51 -2.15 -9.12
CA ILE A 74 -5.02 -3.52 -9.15
C ILE A 74 -6.53 -3.55 -8.94
N VAL A 75 -7.03 -2.80 -7.96
CA VAL A 75 -8.48 -2.70 -7.69
C VAL A 75 -9.22 -2.08 -8.88
N ALA A 76 -8.71 -0.97 -9.43
CA ALA A 76 -9.33 -0.29 -10.57
C ALA A 76 -9.38 -1.18 -11.83
N LEU A 77 -8.28 -1.89 -12.13
CA LEU A 77 -8.25 -2.87 -13.21
C LEU A 77 -9.27 -3.98 -12.95
N GLY A 78 -9.35 -4.49 -11.72
CA GLY A 78 -10.40 -5.42 -11.31
C GLY A 78 -11.80 -4.91 -11.67
N PHE A 79 -12.16 -3.70 -11.24
CA PHE A 79 -13.48 -3.12 -11.50
C PHE A 79 -13.78 -2.94 -13.00
N VAL A 80 -12.82 -2.48 -13.80
CA VAL A 80 -12.98 -2.33 -15.25
C VAL A 80 -13.27 -3.68 -15.90
N HIS A 81 -12.61 -4.76 -15.46
CA HIS A 81 -12.87 -6.10 -15.98
C HIS A 81 -14.22 -6.61 -15.53
N ALA A 82 -14.60 -6.44 -14.25
CA ALA A 82 -15.90 -6.84 -13.75
C ALA A 82 -17.07 -6.20 -14.52
N TYR A 83 -16.94 -4.94 -14.93
CA TYR A 83 -17.96 -4.20 -15.68
C TYR A 83 -18.15 -4.70 -17.12
N LYS A 84 -17.16 -5.39 -17.71
CA LYS A 84 -17.22 -5.95 -19.07
C LYS A 84 -18.04 -7.26 -19.16
N GLY A 85 -18.72 -7.66 -18.10
CA GLY A 85 -19.73 -8.74 -18.13
C GLY A 85 -19.26 -10.04 -17.50
N VAL A 86 -18.73 -9.99 -16.27
CA VAL A 86 -18.13 -11.16 -15.62
C VAL A 86 -19.06 -11.84 -14.61
N VAL A 87 -18.99 -13.17 -14.64
CA VAL A 87 -19.60 -14.17 -13.78
C VAL A 87 -19.29 -13.91 -12.30
N ILE A 88 -20.23 -14.28 -11.41
CA ILE A 88 -20.18 -14.16 -9.93
C ILE A 88 -18.81 -14.53 -9.32
N THR A 89 -18.10 -15.49 -9.91
CA THR A 89 -16.76 -15.94 -9.49
C THR A 89 -15.73 -14.81 -9.44
N TYR A 90 -15.75 -13.88 -10.40
CA TYR A 90 -14.79 -12.79 -10.49
C TYR A 90 -15.05 -11.69 -9.46
N ILE A 91 -16.31 -11.45 -9.13
CA ILE A 91 -16.70 -10.55 -8.03
C ILE A 91 -16.17 -11.10 -6.69
N GLY A 92 -16.21 -12.42 -6.50
CA GLY A 92 -15.62 -13.09 -5.34
C GLY A 92 -14.11 -12.83 -5.22
N ILE A 93 -13.37 -12.99 -6.32
CA ILE A 93 -11.91 -12.71 -6.36
C ILE A 93 -11.63 -11.23 -6.06
N LEU A 94 -12.41 -10.32 -6.64
CA LEU A 94 -12.29 -8.87 -6.40
C LEU A 94 -12.50 -8.52 -4.93
N CYS A 95 -13.51 -9.10 -4.28
CA CYS A 95 -13.76 -8.90 -2.86
C CYS A 95 -12.58 -9.39 -2.00
N ILE A 96 -11.97 -10.53 -2.35
CA ILE A 96 -10.77 -11.05 -1.67
C ILE A 96 -9.59 -10.08 -1.86
N VAL A 97 -9.34 -9.64 -3.09
CA VAL A 97 -8.27 -8.68 -3.44
C VAL A 97 -8.43 -7.37 -2.66
N VAL A 98 -9.64 -6.79 -2.63
CA VAL A 98 -9.91 -5.55 -1.89
C VAL A 98 -9.72 -5.76 -0.39
N THR A 99 -10.15 -6.91 0.15
CA THR A 99 -10.00 -7.23 1.57
C THR A 99 -8.52 -7.37 1.97
N ILE A 100 -7.72 -8.07 1.16
CA ILE A 100 -6.27 -8.25 1.39
C ILE A 100 -5.55 -6.91 1.31
N ASN A 101 -5.81 -6.12 0.27
CA ASN A 101 -5.23 -4.79 0.10
C ASN A 101 -5.60 -3.86 1.26
N GLY A 102 -6.89 -3.84 1.64
CA GLY A 102 -7.36 -3.08 2.80
C GLY A 102 -6.65 -3.50 4.10
N TRP A 103 -6.47 -4.81 4.31
CA TRP A 103 -5.76 -5.33 5.47
C TRP A 103 -4.28 -4.92 5.51
N ILE A 104 -3.58 -4.98 4.36
CA ILE A 104 -2.19 -4.53 4.23
C ILE A 104 -2.09 -3.03 4.57
N LEU A 105 -2.95 -2.20 3.99
CA LEU A 105 -2.99 -0.76 4.25
C LEU A 105 -3.25 -0.45 5.74
N ILE A 106 -4.19 -1.15 6.38
CA ILE A 106 -4.45 -0.97 7.81
C ILE A 106 -3.22 -1.37 8.64
N LYS A 107 -2.60 -2.51 8.33
CA LYS A 107 -1.38 -2.96 9.02
C LYS A 107 -0.24 -1.95 8.88
N LEU A 108 -0.10 -1.29 7.74
CA LEU A 108 0.90 -0.25 7.53
C LEU A 108 0.75 0.89 8.57
N PHE A 109 -0.47 1.31 8.90
CA PHE A 109 -0.70 2.38 9.90
C PHE A 109 -0.52 1.93 11.34
N ILE A 110 -0.84 0.67 11.67
CA ILE A 110 -0.75 0.15 13.05
C ILE A 110 0.68 -0.23 13.42
N LEU A 111 1.49 -0.65 12.44
CA LEU A 111 2.85 -1.14 12.69
C LEU A 111 3.87 -0.03 12.99
N ILE A 112 3.58 1.21 12.62
CA ILE A 112 4.46 2.35 12.88
C ILE A 112 4.12 2.92 14.25
N LYS A 113 5.00 2.69 15.23
CA LYS A 113 4.85 3.29 16.57
C LYS A 113 5.41 4.71 16.60
N ASN A 114 6.41 5.03 15.77
CA ASN A 114 7.00 6.35 15.76
C ASN A 114 6.00 7.41 15.24
N PRO A 115 5.62 8.41 16.07
CA PRO A 115 4.59 9.39 15.71
C PRO A 115 5.01 10.31 14.56
N ILE A 116 6.31 10.57 14.37
CA ILE A 116 6.83 11.41 13.29
C ILE A 116 6.73 10.66 11.95
N LEU A 117 7.20 9.42 11.91
CA LEU A 117 7.12 8.61 10.69
C LEU A 117 5.65 8.36 10.29
N ARG A 118 4.80 8.07 11.28
CA ARG A 118 3.36 7.88 11.07
C ARG A 118 2.68 9.14 10.52
N SER A 119 2.97 10.31 11.09
CA SER A 119 2.37 11.57 10.64
C SER A 119 2.85 11.97 9.25
N ALA A 120 4.14 11.79 8.92
CA ALA A 120 4.67 12.05 7.57
C ALA A 120 3.98 11.17 6.51
N ILE A 121 3.77 9.90 6.82
CA ILE A 121 3.06 8.95 5.95
C ILE A 121 1.60 9.36 5.75
N ILE A 122 0.88 9.65 6.84
CA ILE A 122 -0.53 10.07 6.77
C ILE A 122 -0.64 11.35 5.95
N LEU A 123 0.25 12.32 6.16
CA LEU A 123 0.21 13.60 5.47
C LEU A 123 0.44 13.44 3.96
N ILE A 124 1.31 12.54 3.53
CA ILE A 124 1.53 12.29 2.09
C ILE A 124 0.37 11.51 1.47
N LEU A 125 -0.17 10.51 2.15
CA LEU A 125 -1.29 9.71 1.64
C LEU A 125 -2.61 10.51 1.62
N CYS A 126 -2.96 11.17 2.73
CA CYS A 126 -4.17 12.00 2.81
C CYS A 126 -4.01 13.35 2.11
N GLY A 127 -2.83 13.95 2.14
CA GLY A 127 -2.54 15.20 1.43
C GLY A 127 -2.62 15.06 -0.08
N ALA A 128 -2.17 13.93 -0.64
CA ALA A 128 -2.38 13.62 -2.05
C ALA A 128 -3.87 13.52 -2.42
N GLY A 129 -4.71 12.95 -1.54
CA GLY A 129 -6.15 12.88 -1.71
C GLY A 129 -6.85 14.24 -1.61
N TYR A 130 -6.42 15.11 -0.70
CA TYR A 130 -7.00 16.45 -0.55
C TYR A 130 -6.67 17.38 -1.72
N MET A 131 -5.42 17.33 -2.23
CA MET A 131 -5.03 18.15 -3.39
C MET A 131 -5.77 17.74 -4.67
N THR A 132 -5.99 16.43 -4.87
CA THR A 132 -6.78 15.95 -6.02
C THR A 132 -8.27 16.31 -5.92
N TYR A 133 -8.83 16.38 -4.70
CA TYR A 133 -10.20 16.85 -4.49
C TYR A 133 -10.36 18.34 -4.81
N GLN A 134 -9.42 19.20 -4.42
CA GLN A 134 -9.50 20.63 -4.73
C GLN A 134 -9.33 20.96 -6.21
N THR A 135 -8.53 20.20 -6.97
CA THR A 135 -8.38 20.44 -8.42
C THR A 135 -9.63 20.11 -9.27
N LYS A 136 -10.67 19.51 -8.68
CA LYS A 136 -11.92 19.15 -9.36
C LYS A 136 -13.09 20.11 -9.06
N ASN A 137 -12.92 21.09 -8.17
CA ASN A 137 -13.88 22.16 -7.91
C ASN A 137 -13.40 23.46 -8.54
#